data_AF-A0A542SRD8-F1
#
_entry.id   AF-A0A542SRD8-F1
#
_cell.length_a   1.000
_cell.length_b   1.000
_cell.length_c   1.000
_cell.angle_alpha   90.00
_cell.angle_beta   90.00
_cell.angle_gamma   90.00
#
_symmetry.space_group_name_H-M   'P 1'
#
loop_
_entity.id
_entity.type
_entity.pdbx_description
1 polymer ?
#
loop_
_entity_poly.entity_id
_entity_poly.type
_entity_poly.pdbx_seq_one_letter_code
_entity_poly.pdbx_strand_id
1 'polypeptide(L)'
;MVTVPLAATGGLRLAAATTSQITHSLTWPWLVGVGALALLAAIALGVWLGRRPRRGRQSPAAPPAPPAHAAPPETAATEAAAHASPRIAAAGASQPGTVWVANSRRFQDNPALRTWLRRYRLWQWLGIAAACTGLIGAATVAARPVTTEVKQTTLGTRDIVLCLDISGSMLEYDRQVVEVFSSLVKNFDGERIALSVFNETSRTVFPLTNDYQLVSEQLSTAYQALDPSVIDYASPDAVNRYLDFTNGTTLTGTQSSLIGDGLANCAMLFDDSAASGRARSIILATDNDLRGTPVYTLDQALALTSERDIEVSGLYGASSWVQDPSVESSYRTSITNAGGHYYRVDDADAVREIVQRVQDQQAVDLGATPEITESERPWGWIIVTLLGVAILVAAQWRLRE
;
A
#
# COMPACT_ATOMS: atom_id res chain seq x y z
N MET A 1 -2.62 47.26 -47.38
CA MET A 1 -1.20 47.63 -47.19
C MET A 1 -1.00 47.72 -45.68
N VAL A 2 -0.27 46.87 -44.97
CA VAL A 2 0.96 46.09 -45.23
C VAL A 2 0.85 44.88 -44.28
N THR A 3 0.53 43.68 -44.79
CA THR A 3 1.44 42.53 -45.01
C THR A 3 2.26 42.05 -43.81
N VAL A 4 1.92 40.82 -43.43
CA VAL A 4 2.52 39.81 -42.54
C VAL A 4 4.02 39.56 -42.83
N PRO A 5 4.77 38.98 -41.88
CA PRO A 5 5.42 37.71 -42.21
C PRO A 5 5.18 36.59 -41.19
N LEU A 6 4.92 35.41 -41.78
CA LEU A 6 4.82 34.09 -41.21
C LEU A 6 6.24 33.51 -41.04
N ALA A 7 6.54 32.90 -39.89
CA ALA A 7 7.54 31.84 -39.74
C ALA A 7 7.25 31.13 -38.39
N ALA A 8 6.59 29.97 -38.40
CA ALA A 8 7.19 28.63 -38.54
C ALA A 8 7.92 28.16 -37.27
N THR A 9 7.20 27.49 -36.37
CA THR A 9 7.78 26.52 -35.43
C THR A 9 6.80 25.39 -35.12
N GLY A 10 7.17 24.21 -35.60
CA GLY A 10 6.96 22.86 -35.05
C GLY A 10 5.73 22.57 -34.21
N GLY A 11 4.83 21.75 -34.77
CA GLY A 11 3.87 20.99 -33.99
C GLY A 11 4.57 19.99 -33.07
N LEU A 12 4.40 20.16 -31.76
CA LEU A 12 4.46 19.05 -30.81
C LEU A 12 3.03 18.74 -30.38
N ARG A 13 2.50 17.62 -30.90
CA ARG A 13 1.38 16.92 -30.30
C ARG A 13 1.87 16.36 -28.96
N LEU A 14 1.57 17.03 -27.85
CA LEU A 14 1.63 16.38 -26.53
C LEU A 14 0.40 15.50 -26.41
N ALA A 15 0.64 14.20 -26.60
CA ALA A 15 -0.29 13.14 -26.31
C ALA A 15 -0.75 13.28 -24.84
N ALA A 16 -2.06 13.21 -24.64
CA ALA A 16 -2.67 13.04 -23.34
C ALA A 16 -2.03 11.81 -22.66
N ALA A 17 -1.27 12.06 -21.59
CA ALA A 17 -0.80 11.02 -20.71
C ALA A 17 -1.95 10.62 -19.77
N THR A 18 -2.88 9.82 -20.29
CA THR A 18 -3.78 9.02 -19.45
C THR A 18 -2.96 7.96 -18.73
N THR A 19 -2.51 8.24 -17.50
CA THR A 19 -1.92 7.20 -16.65
C THR A 19 -2.18 7.46 -15.16
N SER A 20 -3.22 6.84 -14.61
CA SER A 20 -3.22 6.39 -13.21
C SER A 20 -4.23 5.26 -12.99
N GLN A 21 -4.16 4.22 -13.83
CA GLN A 21 -4.50 2.88 -13.34
C GLN A 21 -3.25 2.33 -12.65
N ILE A 22 -3.05 2.67 -11.38
CA ILE A 22 -2.14 1.90 -10.52
C ILE A 22 -3.01 0.84 -9.83
N THR A 23 -3.00 -0.32 -10.46
CA THR A 23 -3.61 -1.54 -9.99
C THR A 23 -3.07 -1.93 -8.61
N HIS A 24 -3.89 -1.75 -7.57
CA HIS A 24 -3.77 -2.59 -6.37
C HIS A 24 -4.19 -4.02 -6.74
N SER A 25 -3.21 -4.89 -6.97
CA SER A 25 -3.27 -6.33 -6.71
C SER A 25 -1.99 -7.01 -7.23
N LEU A 26 -0.84 -6.59 -6.70
CA LEU A 26 0.30 -7.51 -6.61
C LEU A 26 0.16 -8.34 -5.32
N THR A 27 -1.00 -8.96 -5.13
CA THR A 27 -1.03 -10.22 -4.40
C THR A 27 -0.33 -11.21 -5.34
N TRP A 28 0.64 -11.97 -4.85
CA TRP A 28 1.42 -12.90 -5.67
C TRP A 28 0.89 -14.34 -5.53
N PRO A 29 -0.33 -14.71 -5.99
CA PRO A 29 -0.76 -16.11 -6.00
C PRO A 29 0.06 -16.92 -7.01
N TRP A 30 0.66 -16.27 -8.00
CA TRP A 30 1.45 -16.96 -9.04
C TRP A 30 2.82 -17.42 -8.55
N LEU A 31 3.45 -16.81 -7.52
CA LEU A 31 4.72 -17.33 -6.97
C LEU A 31 4.53 -18.64 -6.19
N VAL A 32 3.43 -18.74 -5.44
CA VAL A 32 3.00 -20.02 -4.83
C VAL A 32 2.69 -21.04 -5.93
N GLY A 33 2.08 -20.60 -7.03
CA GLY A 33 1.84 -21.41 -8.23
C GLY A 33 3.13 -21.90 -8.90
N VAL A 34 4.16 -21.06 -9.03
CA VAL A 34 5.45 -21.42 -9.63
C VAL A 34 6.24 -22.36 -8.73
N GLY A 35 6.22 -22.16 -7.40
CA GLY A 35 6.81 -23.09 -6.44
C GLY A 35 6.11 -24.46 -6.46
N ALA A 36 4.78 -24.48 -6.53
CA ALA A 36 4.00 -25.71 -6.65
C ALA A 36 4.24 -26.41 -8.00
N LEU A 37 4.35 -25.65 -9.11
CA LEU A 37 4.68 -26.18 -10.44
C LEU A 37 6.08 -26.77 -10.50
N ALA A 38 7.07 -26.14 -9.86
CA ALA A 38 8.44 -26.67 -9.78
C ALA A 38 8.48 -27.98 -8.97
N LEU A 39 7.72 -28.06 -7.87
CA LEU A 39 7.58 -29.28 -7.07
C LEU A 39 6.90 -30.41 -7.88
N LEU A 40 5.80 -30.09 -8.57
CA LEU A 40 5.08 -31.03 -9.42
C LEU A 40 5.93 -31.48 -10.62
N ALA A 41 6.71 -30.59 -11.21
CA ALA A 41 7.64 -30.91 -12.31
C ALA A 41 8.77 -31.84 -11.83
N ALA A 42 9.31 -31.64 -10.62
CA ALA A 42 10.31 -32.52 -10.04
C ALA A 42 9.74 -33.92 -9.75
N ILE A 43 8.51 -34.00 -9.24
CA ILE A 43 7.79 -35.27 -9.03
C ILE A 43 7.56 -35.97 -10.38
N ALA A 44 7.08 -35.25 -11.40
CA ALA A 44 6.82 -35.78 -12.72
C ALA A 44 8.10 -36.28 -13.43
N LEU A 45 9.21 -35.54 -13.30
CA LEU A 45 10.51 -35.91 -13.86
C LEU A 45 11.08 -37.17 -13.19
N GLY A 46 10.91 -37.30 -11.86
CA GLY A 46 11.28 -38.50 -11.11
C GLY A 46 10.48 -39.74 -11.56
N VAL A 47 9.17 -39.57 -11.81
CA VAL A 47 8.30 -40.63 -12.35
C VAL A 47 8.69 -41.00 -13.79
N TRP A 48 9.01 -40.03 -14.64
CA TRP A 48 9.37 -40.25 -16.04
C TRP A 48 10.74 -40.94 -16.20
N LEU A 49 11.76 -40.50 -15.47
CA LEU A 49 13.08 -41.15 -15.45
C LEU A 49 13.00 -42.58 -14.90
N GLY A 50 12.06 -42.86 -14.00
CA GLY A 50 11.80 -44.21 -13.47
C GLY A 50 11.15 -45.18 -14.47
N ARG A 51 10.59 -44.68 -15.58
CA ARG A 51 9.85 -45.47 -16.59
C ARG A 51 10.65 -45.85 -17.84
N ARG A 52 11.88 -45.33 -18.06
CA ARG A 52 12.66 -45.66 -19.27
C ARG A 52 13.17 -47.12 -19.25
N PRO A 53 12.81 -47.99 -20.21
CA PRO A 53 13.44 -49.30 -20.37
C PRO A 53 14.84 -49.13 -20.99
N ARG A 54 15.85 -49.76 -20.39
CA ARG A 54 17.22 -49.77 -20.93
C ARG A 54 17.28 -50.61 -22.22
N ARG A 55 17.63 -49.99 -23.35
CA ARG A 55 18.03 -50.69 -24.59
C ARG A 55 19.26 -51.56 -24.30
N GLY A 56 19.16 -52.86 -24.60
CA GLY A 56 20.24 -53.82 -24.43
C GLY A 56 21.43 -53.50 -25.34
N ARG A 57 22.64 -53.50 -24.77
CA ARG A 57 23.90 -53.39 -25.49
C ARG A 57 24.50 -54.79 -25.62
N GLN A 58 24.67 -55.29 -26.84
CA GLN A 58 25.33 -56.56 -27.13
C GLN A 58 26.82 -56.49 -26.72
N SER A 59 27.33 -57.57 -26.13
CA SER A 59 28.72 -57.72 -25.66
C SER A 59 29.69 -57.93 -26.83
N PRO A 60 30.91 -57.34 -26.82
CA PRO A 60 32.00 -57.80 -27.67
C PRO A 60 32.77 -58.98 -27.02
N ALA A 61 33.33 -59.83 -27.86
CA ALA A 61 34.09 -61.04 -27.52
C ALA A 61 35.46 -60.75 -26.87
N ALA A 62 35.98 -61.73 -26.12
CA ALA A 62 37.23 -61.65 -25.37
C ALA A 62 38.50 -61.73 -26.27
N PRO A 63 39.58 -61.00 -25.95
CA PRO A 63 40.87 -61.12 -26.66
C PRO A 63 41.78 -62.23 -26.07
N PRO A 64 42.75 -62.76 -26.86
CA PRO A 64 43.61 -63.88 -26.46
C PRO A 64 44.86 -63.44 -25.69
N ALA A 65 45.49 -64.40 -24.99
CA ALA A 65 46.61 -64.23 -24.06
C ALA A 65 47.99 -64.00 -24.75
N PRO A 66 48.93 -63.27 -24.12
CA PRO A 66 50.30 -63.08 -24.63
C PRO A 66 51.34 -64.09 -24.09
N PRO A 67 52.51 -64.27 -24.76
CA PRO A 67 53.50 -65.29 -24.45
C PRO A 67 54.64 -64.83 -23.50
N ALA A 68 55.48 -65.79 -23.09
CA ALA A 68 56.49 -65.73 -22.03
C ALA A 68 57.91 -65.30 -22.46
N HIS A 69 58.76 -65.08 -21.43
CA HIS A 69 60.24 -64.85 -21.38
C HIS A 69 60.69 -63.37 -21.28
N ALA A 70 61.73 -62.94 -20.55
CA ALA A 70 62.72 -63.53 -19.63
C ALA A 70 63.36 -62.39 -18.76
N ALA A 71 64.02 -62.76 -17.65
CA ALA A 71 64.78 -61.89 -16.71
C ALA A 71 66.28 -61.73 -17.12
N PRO A 72 67.19 -61.17 -16.27
CA PRO A 72 67.39 -59.81 -15.75
C PRO A 72 68.80 -59.26 -16.20
N PRO A 73 69.49 -58.24 -15.58
CA PRO A 73 70.15 -58.39 -14.25
C PRO A 73 70.30 -57.10 -13.38
N GLU A 74 70.97 -57.31 -12.24
CA GLU A 74 71.26 -56.52 -11.03
C GLU A 74 72.02 -55.19 -11.21
N THR A 75 71.95 -54.31 -10.20
CA THR A 75 73.13 -53.61 -9.59
C THR A 75 72.80 -52.90 -8.25
N ALA A 76 73.68 -53.17 -7.27
CA ALA A 76 74.16 -52.41 -6.08
C ALA A 76 73.42 -51.12 -5.61
N ALA A 77 72.97 -50.99 -4.35
CA ALA A 77 73.65 -50.91 -3.03
C ALA A 77 74.15 -49.49 -2.64
N THR A 78 73.65 -48.99 -1.49
CA THR A 78 74.25 -48.15 -0.41
C THR A 78 73.08 -47.53 0.38
N GLU A 79 72.70 -47.98 1.59
CA GLU A 79 73.35 -47.91 2.90
C GLU A 79 73.40 -46.50 3.53
N ALA A 80 72.53 -46.26 4.52
CA ALA A 80 72.76 -45.37 5.66
C ALA A 80 71.77 -45.68 6.80
N ALA A 81 72.28 -46.33 7.86
CA ALA A 81 71.69 -46.45 9.19
C ALA A 81 71.80 -45.08 9.93
N ALA A 82 71.21 -44.75 11.08
CA ALA A 82 70.54 -45.44 12.18
C ALA A 82 69.83 -44.37 13.05
N HIS A 83 68.74 -44.70 13.77
CA HIS A 83 68.65 -44.66 15.25
C HIS A 83 67.21 -44.64 15.82
N ALA A 84 67.05 -45.44 16.88
CA ALA A 84 66.17 -45.31 18.06
C ALA A 84 64.71 -45.86 18.03
N SER A 85 64.54 -46.98 18.75
CA SER A 85 63.32 -47.70 19.20
C SER A 85 62.56 -46.97 20.34
N PRO A 86 61.48 -47.50 20.99
CA PRO A 86 60.43 -48.47 20.64
C PRO A 86 58.96 -48.06 21.05
N ARG A 87 57.95 -48.86 20.64
CA ARG A 87 56.54 -48.97 21.15
C ARG A 87 55.59 -47.79 20.83
N ILE A 88 54.36 -47.97 20.34
CA ILE A 88 53.23 -48.77 20.85
C ILE A 88 52.37 -49.26 19.66
N ALA A 89 51.88 -50.49 19.75
CA ALA A 89 50.91 -51.07 18.83
C ALA A 89 49.58 -50.29 18.84
N ALA A 90 49.14 -49.82 17.68
CA ALA A 90 47.72 -49.57 17.43
C ALA A 90 47.20 -50.72 16.56
N ALA A 91 46.39 -51.56 17.20
CA ALA A 91 45.65 -52.65 16.58
C ALA A 91 44.78 -52.15 15.41
N GLY A 92 44.64 -53.00 14.41
CA GLY A 92 44.09 -52.65 13.11
C GLY A 92 42.63 -52.17 13.10
N ALA A 93 42.37 -51.22 12.21
CA ALA A 93 41.07 -51.13 11.56
C ALA A 93 41.10 -52.10 10.37
N SER A 94 40.52 -53.28 10.56
CA SER A 94 40.19 -54.19 9.47
C SER A 94 39.34 -53.42 8.46
N GLN A 95 39.86 -53.23 7.25
CA GLN A 95 39.03 -52.81 6.12
C GLN A 95 37.89 -53.84 6.01
N PRO A 96 36.61 -53.43 5.97
CA PRO A 96 35.52 -54.37 5.79
C PRO A 96 35.77 -55.11 4.48
N GLY A 97 36.05 -56.41 4.58
CA GLY A 97 36.35 -57.25 3.44
C GLY A 97 35.22 -57.15 2.43
N THR A 98 35.54 -56.71 1.21
CA THR A 98 34.60 -56.74 0.10
C THR A 98 34.16 -58.18 -0.15
N VAL A 99 32.95 -58.52 0.27
CA VAL A 99 32.33 -59.82 0.00
C VAL A 99 31.81 -59.78 -1.43
N TRP A 100 32.48 -60.49 -2.33
CA TRP A 100 32.04 -60.63 -3.72
C TRP A 100 30.86 -61.60 -3.78
N VAL A 101 29.66 -61.05 -3.91
CA VAL A 101 28.43 -61.83 -4.07
C VAL A 101 28.23 -62.14 -5.55
N ALA A 102 28.35 -63.41 -5.92
CA ALA A 102 28.01 -63.88 -7.26
C ALA A 102 26.50 -63.76 -7.53
N ASN A 103 26.12 -63.58 -8.80
CA ASN A 103 24.70 -63.51 -9.23
C ASN A 103 23.92 -62.25 -8.80
N SER A 104 24.62 -61.13 -8.55
CA SER A 104 24.03 -59.81 -8.24
C SER A 104 23.02 -59.30 -9.27
N ARG A 105 23.09 -59.79 -10.52
CA ARG A 105 22.13 -59.47 -11.59
C ARG A 105 20.70 -59.95 -11.26
N ARG A 106 20.55 -61.12 -10.63
CA ARG A 106 19.23 -61.69 -10.29
C ARG A 106 18.52 -60.91 -9.17
N PHE A 107 19.30 -60.28 -8.28
CA PHE A 107 18.79 -59.40 -7.23
C PHE A 107 18.21 -58.08 -7.78
N GLN A 108 18.73 -57.59 -8.91
CA GLN A 108 18.25 -56.34 -9.55
C GLN A 108 16.90 -56.47 -10.24
N ASP A 109 16.43 -57.70 -10.47
CA ASP A 109 15.14 -58.00 -11.10
C ASP A 109 14.00 -58.21 -10.10
N ASN A 110 14.28 -58.15 -8.79
CA ASN A 110 13.25 -58.23 -7.76
C ASN A 110 12.35 -56.96 -7.81
N PRO A 111 11.03 -57.10 -8.05
CA PRO A 111 10.12 -55.96 -8.13
C PRO A 111 10.04 -55.17 -6.82
N ALA A 112 10.18 -55.81 -5.65
CA ALA A 112 10.16 -55.15 -4.34
C ALA A 112 11.39 -54.26 -4.11
N LEU A 113 12.58 -54.71 -4.55
CA LEU A 113 13.79 -53.89 -4.48
C LEU A 113 13.71 -52.69 -5.43
N ARG A 114 13.15 -52.87 -6.62
CA ARG A 114 12.95 -51.80 -7.61
C ARG A 114 11.96 -50.74 -7.12
N THR A 115 10.86 -51.13 -6.49
CA THR A 115 9.90 -50.17 -5.92
C THR A 115 10.49 -49.42 -4.73
N TRP A 116 11.25 -50.10 -3.86
CA TRP A 116 11.97 -49.47 -2.76
C TRP A 116 13.01 -48.47 -3.27
N LEU A 117 13.86 -48.84 -4.23
CA LEU A 117 14.86 -47.94 -4.83
C LEU A 117 14.22 -46.74 -5.53
N ARG A 118 13.07 -46.92 -6.19
CA ARG A 118 12.31 -45.80 -6.79
C ARG A 118 11.79 -44.85 -5.72
N ARG A 119 11.23 -45.38 -4.63
CA ARG A 119 10.72 -44.57 -3.51
C ARG A 119 11.85 -43.84 -2.79
N TYR A 120 12.97 -44.51 -2.55
CA TYR A 120 14.18 -43.93 -1.97
C TYR A 120 14.73 -42.80 -2.84
N ARG A 121 14.86 -43.00 -4.16
CA ARG A 121 15.28 -41.94 -5.10
C ARG A 121 14.28 -40.79 -5.15
N LEU A 122 12.98 -41.06 -5.09
CA LEU A 122 11.95 -40.02 -5.05
C LEU A 122 12.09 -39.14 -3.81
N TRP A 123 12.31 -39.73 -2.64
CA TRP A 123 12.57 -38.99 -1.40
C TRP A 123 13.90 -38.22 -1.43
N GLN A 124 14.95 -38.78 -2.06
CA GLN A 124 16.21 -38.03 -2.28
C GLN A 124 16.00 -36.81 -3.17
N TRP A 125 15.30 -36.96 -4.30
CA TRP A 125 14.98 -35.83 -5.19
C TRP A 125 14.08 -34.80 -4.52
N LEU A 126 13.10 -35.24 -3.72
CA LEU A 126 12.26 -34.34 -2.92
C LEU A 126 13.09 -33.57 -1.89
N GLY A 127 14.02 -34.24 -1.20
CA GLY A 127 14.93 -33.60 -0.25
C GLY A 127 15.85 -32.56 -0.90
N ILE A 128 16.40 -32.86 -2.08
CA ILE A 128 17.21 -31.91 -2.85
C ILE A 128 16.37 -30.71 -3.29
N ALA A 129 15.18 -30.95 -3.84
CA ALA A 129 14.27 -29.87 -4.24
C ALA A 129 13.89 -28.98 -3.04
N ALA A 130 13.58 -29.58 -1.89
CA ALA A 130 13.26 -28.87 -0.67
C ALA A 130 14.44 -28.03 -0.14
N ALA A 131 15.67 -28.56 -0.21
CA ALA A 131 16.89 -27.82 0.13
C ALA A 131 17.05 -26.59 -0.77
N CYS A 132 16.89 -26.75 -2.08
CA CYS A 132 16.97 -25.65 -3.04
C CYS A 132 15.91 -24.59 -2.77
N THR A 133 14.65 -24.98 -2.55
CA THR A 133 13.57 -24.04 -2.23
C THR A 133 13.83 -23.28 -0.93
N GLY A 134 14.31 -23.97 0.11
CA GLY A 134 14.68 -23.35 1.38
C GLY A 134 15.82 -22.34 1.22
N LEU A 135 16.86 -22.68 0.44
CA LEU A 135 17.97 -21.78 0.13
C LEU A 135 17.53 -20.54 -0.66
N ILE A 136 16.64 -20.69 -1.63
CA ILE A 136 16.09 -19.56 -2.40
C ILE A 136 15.26 -18.64 -1.48
N GLY A 137 14.42 -19.22 -0.62
CA GLY A 137 13.67 -18.45 0.38
C GLY A 137 14.59 -17.71 1.35
N ALA A 138 15.64 -18.36 1.86
CA ALA A 138 16.59 -17.74 2.77
C ALA A 138 17.39 -16.62 2.07
N ALA A 139 17.84 -16.85 0.83
CA ALA A 139 18.57 -15.86 0.04
C ALA A 139 17.71 -14.63 -0.28
N THR A 140 16.43 -14.82 -0.60
CA THR A 140 15.49 -13.71 -0.85
C THR A 140 15.18 -12.93 0.42
N VAL A 141 15.00 -13.57 1.57
CA VAL A 141 14.88 -12.85 2.86
C VAL A 141 16.16 -12.06 3.17
N ALA A 142 17.35 -12.66 2.95
CA ALA A 142 18.63 -12.00 3.15
C ALA A 142 18.86 -10.83 2.18
N ALA A 143 18.29 -10.90 0.97
CA ALA A 143 18.31 -9.81 0.00
C ALA A 143 17.40 -8.63 0.38
N ARG A 144 16.62 -8.75 1.47
CA ARG A 144 15.72 -7.71 2.00
C ARG A 144 14.93 -7.01 0.89
N PRO A 145 13.97 -7.69 0.24
CA PRO A 145 13.17 -7.08 -0.80
C PRO A 145 12.43 -5.87 -0.23
N VAL A 146 12.87 -4.69 -0.62
CA VAL A 146 12.26 -3.41 -0.26
C VAL A 146 11.19 -3.08 -1.29
N THR A 147 9.99 -2.77 -0.81
CA THR A 147 9.01 -2.05 -1.63
C THR A 147 9.20 -0.57 -1.39
N THR A 148 9.57 0.17 -2.44
CA THR A 148 9.66 1.62 -2.41
C THR A 148 8.30 2.22 -2.71
N GLU A 149 7.73 2.93 -1.74
CA GLU A 149 6.56 3.76 -1.98
C GLU A 149 7.03 5.20 -2.15
N VAL A 150 6.99 5.69 -3.38
CA VAL A 150 7.33 7.09 -3.67
C VAL A 150 6.08 7.91 -3.40
N LYS A 151 6.00 8.51 -2.20
CA LYS A 151 5.03 9.59 -1.97
C LYS A 151 5.59 10.84 -2.64
N GLN A 152 4.97 11.27 -3.74
CA GLN A 152 5.26 12.59 -4.28
C GLN A 152 4.77 13.62 -3.27
N THR A 153 5.70 14.19 -2.52
CA THR A 153 5.50 15.38 -1.70
C THR A 153 5.63 16.61 -2.57
N THR A 154 4.87 16.72 -3.67
CA THR A 154 4.37 18.05 -4.06
C THR A 154 3.45 18.47 -2.92
N LEU A 155 4.01 18.85 -1.78
CA LEU A 155 3.26 19.38 -0.67
C LEU A 155 2.76 20.72 -1.19
N GLY A 156 1.52 20.74 -1.67
CA GLY A 156 0.77 21.98 -1.75
C GLY A 156 0.98 22.65 -0.40
N THR A 157 1.57 23.85 -0.38
CA THR A 157 1.86 24.58 0.87
C THR A 157 0.56 25.21 1.38
N ARG A 158 -0.53 24.43 1.39
CA ARG A 158 -1.88 24.89 1.68
C ARG A 158 -2.54 23.94 2.65
N ASP A 159 -3.17 24.53 3.66
CA ASP A 159 -4.04 23.84 4.58
C ASP A 159 -5.46 24.38 4.38
N ILE A 160 -6.40 23.47 4.25
CA ILE A 160 -7.80 23.78 3.92
C ILE A 160 -8.68 23.14 4.99
N VAL A 161 -9.48 23.95 5.67
CA VAL A 161 -10.47 23.48 6.63
C VAL A 161 -11.86 23.64 6.02
N LEU A 162 -12.54 22.52 5.80
CA LEU A 162 -13.95 22.48 5.44
C LEU A 162 -14.75 22.65 6.74
N CYS A 163 -15.55 23.70 6.83
CA CYS A 163 -16.32 24.05 8.03
C CYS A 163 -17.81 23.99 7.68
N LEU A 164 -18.52 23.00 8.18
CA LEU A 164 -19.91 22.70 7.79
C LEU A 164 -20.88 22.94 8.95
N ASP A 165 -21.84 23.84 8.76
CA ASP A 165 -23.02 23.92 9.60
C ASP A 165 -23.91 22.70 9.33
N ILE A 166 -24.18 21.90 10.35
CA ILE A 166 -25.06 20.71 10.29
C ILE A 166 -26.33 20.93 11.13
N SER A 167 -26.77 22.18 11.24
CA SER A 167 -28.02 22.52 11.91
C SER A 167 -29.23 21.97 11.15
N GLY A 168 -30.37 21.90 11.83
CA GLY A 168 -31.60 21.40 11.22
C GLY A 168 -32.10 22.22 10.02
N SER A 169 -31.69 23.50 9.90
CA SER A 169 -32.05 24.35 8.75
C SER A 169 -31.21 24.05 7.50
N MET A 170 -30.04 23.44 7.68
CA MET A 170 -29.15 23.01 6.62
C MET A 170 -29.46 21.61 6.06
N LEU A 171 -30.32 20.82 6.72
CA LEU A 171 -30.56 19.41 6.41
C LEU A 171 -30.98 19.13 4.95
N GLU A 172 -31.63 20.09 4.29
CA GLU A 172 -31.99 20.00 2.85
C GLU A 172 -30.77 20.13 1.92
N TYR A 173 -29.71 20.83 2.34
CA TYR A 173 -28.56 21.23 1.52
C TYR A 173 -27.25 20.57 1.92
N ASP A 174 -27.14 20.06 3.15
CA ASP A 174 -25.91 19.48 3.70
C ASP A 174 -25.27 18.45 2.76
N ARG A 175 -26.09 17.59 2.15
CA ARG A 175 -25.63 16.65 1.12
C ARG A 175 -24.97 17.34 -0.06
N GLN A 176 -25.61 18.38 -0.60
CA GLN A 176 -25.12 19.12 -1.76
C GLN A 176 -23.82 19.85 -1.42
N VAL A 177 -23.71 20.41 -0.21
CA VAL A 177 -22.47 21.00 0.30
C VAL A 177 -21.35 19.95 0.36
N VAL A 178 -21.62 18.76 0.90
CA VAL A 178 -20.63 17.66 0.94
C VAL A 178 -20.24 17.20 -0.46
N GLU A 179 -21.14 17.26 -1.44
CA GLU A 179 -20.84 17.00 -2.85
C GLU A 179 -19.90 18.07 -3.45
N VAL A 180 -20.13 19.35 -3.14
CA VAL A 180 -19.22 20.44 -3.49
C VAL A 180 -17.85 20.20 -2.85
N PHE A 181 -17.79 19.88 -1.56
CA PHE A 181 -16.54 19.55 -0.88
C PHE A 181 -15.83 18.36 -1.53
N SER A 182 -16.56 17.29 -1.81
CA SER A 182 -16.01 16.11 -2.52
C SER A 182 -15.46 16.47 -3.90
N SER A 183 -16.09 17.43 -4.58
CA SER A 183 -15.63 17.93 -5.88
C SER A 183 -14.39 18.81 -5.75
N LEU A 184 -14.31 19.64 -4.72
CA LEU A 184 -13.11 20.43 -4.40
C LEU A 184 -11.91 19.53 -4.09
N VAL A 185 -12.09 18.56 -3.19
CA VAL A 185 -11.01 17.63 -2.78
C VAL A 185 -10.43 16.84 -3.95
N LYS A 186 -11.22 16.49 -4.97
CA LYS A 186 -10.73 15.80 -6.18
C LYS A 186 -9.79 16.64 -7.04
N ASN A 187 -9.84 17.97 -6.92
CA ASN A 187 -9.00 18.90 -7.67
C ASN A 187 -7.80 19.39 -6.86
N PHE A 188 -7.70 18.98 -5.60
CA PHE A 188 -6.60 19.28 -4.70
C PHE A 188 -5.51 18.21 -4.85
N ASP A 189 -4.26 18.64 -4.93
CA ASP A 189 -3.07 17.80 -5.00
C ASP A 189 -2.01 18.33 -4.04
N GLY A 190 -1.78 17.59 -2.96
CA GLY A 190 -0.73 17.85 -1.98
C GLY A 190 -1.10 18.75 -0.80
N GLU A 191 -2.32 19.27 -0.73
CA GLU A 191 -2.84 20.03 0.40
C GLU A 191 -3.18 19.13 1.60
N ARG A 192 -3.17 19.73 2.80
CA ARG A 192 -3.80 19.09 3.97
C ARG A 192 -5.21 19.58 4.11
N ILE A 193 -6.14 18.66 4.34
CA ILE A 193 -7.56 18.95 4.42
C ILE A 193 -8.05 18.50 5.80
N ALA A 194 -8.90 19.30 6.42
CA ALA A 194 -9.66 18.94 7.60
C ALA A 194 -11.16 19.15 7.34
N LEU A 195 -12.00 18.44 8.08
CA LEU A 195 -13.44 18.70 8.12
C LEU A 195 -13.88 18.87 9.57
N SER A 196 -14.52 19.99 9.86
CA SER A 196 -15.24 20.23 11.10
C SER A 196 -16.70 20.50 10.81
N VAL A 197 -17.56 19.89 11.62
CA VAL A 197 -19.00 20.10 11.60
C VAL A 197 -19.40 20.84 12.87
N PHE A 198 -20.40 21.72 12.81
CA PHE A 198 -20.89 22.43 13.97
C PHE A 198 -22.42 22.58 13.98
N ASN A 199 -22.97 22.73 15.18
CA ASN A 199 -24.35 23.16 15.41
C ASN A 199 -24.40 24.02 16.68
N GLU A 200 -24.61 23.41 17.86
CA GLU A 200 -24.38 24.06 19.17
C GLU A 200 -22.92 23.95 19.62
N THR A 201 -22.27 22.83 19.28
CA THR A 201 -20.84 22.59 19.48
C THR A 201 -20.21 22.14 18.18
N SER A 202 -18.88 22.25 18.10
CA SER A 202 -18.10 21.78 16.95
C SER A 202 -17.49 20.41 17.23
N ARG A 203 -17.43 19.58 16.19
CA ARG A 203 -16.73 18.30 16.18
C ARG A 203 -15.83 18.23 14.95
N THR A 204 -14.60 17.80 15.15
CA THR A 204 -13.69 17.47 14.04
C THR A 204 -14.04 16.09 13.52
N VAL A 205 -14.40 15.98 12.24
CA VAL A 205 -14.65 14.70 11.57
C VAL A 205 -13.32 14.03 11.24
N PHE A 206 -12.39 14.78 10.65
CA PHE A 206 -10.99 14.39 10.51
C PHE A 206 -10.09 15.63 10.64
N PRO A 207 -8.92 15.51 11.29
CA PRO A 207 -7.97 16.61 11.43
C PRO A 207 -7.24 16.88 10.10
N LEU A 208 -6.41 17.93 10.07
CA LEU A 208 -5.59 18.25 8.90
C LEU A 208 -4.74 17.03 8.49
N THR A 209 -5.03 16.50 7.30
CA THR A 209 -4.36 15.32 6.76
C THR A 209 -4.20 15.42 5.24
N ASN A 210 -3.16 14.80 4.70
CA ASN A 210 -2.96 14.59 3.27
C ASN A 210 -3.34 13.15 2.83
N ASP A 211 -3.98 12.38 3.71
CA ASP A 211 -4.55 11.08 3.39
C ASP A 211 -5.87 11.26 2.64
N TYR A 212 -5.80 11.45 1.33
CA TYR A 212 -6.98 11.64 0.47
C TYR A 212 -7.92 10.43 0.45
N GLN A 213 -7.43 9.23 0.77
CA GLN A 213 -8.28 8.06 0.91
C GLN A 213 -9.17 8.22 2.15
N LEU A 214 -8.58 8.55 3.30
CA LEU A 214 -9.33 8.85 4.51
C LEU A 214 -10.33 9.99 4.28
N VAL A 215 -9.89 11.09 3.65
CA VAL A 215 -10.76 12.25 3.35
C VAL A 215 -11.95 11.82 2.50
N SER A 216 -11.73 11.04 1.42
CA SER A 216 -12.80 10.58 0.53
C SER A 216 -13.77 9.63 1.25
N GLU A 217 -13.26 8.73 2.09
CA GLU A 217 -14.09 7.81 2.89
C GLU A 217 -14.96 8.57 3.90
N GLN A 218 -14.42 9.58 4.58
CA GLN A 218 -15.14 10.40 5.54
C GLN A 218 -16.18 11.31 4.87
N LEU A 219 -15.85 11.92 3.72
CA LEU A 219 -16.82 12.70 2.94
C LEU A 219 -17.95 11.82 2.38
N SER A 220 -17.64 10.59 1.95
CA SER A 220 -18.66 9.61 1.56
C SER A 220 -19.56 9.23 2.74
N THR A 221 -18.99 9.09 3.95
CA THR A 221 -19.76 8.81 5.17
C THR A 221 -20.68 9.99 5.51
N ALA A 222 -20.17 11.22 5.44
CA ALA A 222 -20.97 12.43 5.63
C ALA A 222 -22.10 12.53 4.60
N TYR A 223 -21.84 12.25 3.32
CA TYR A 223 -22.85 12.27 2.24
C TYR A 223 -24.01 11.28 2.48
N GLN A 224 -23.71 10.11 3.05
CA GLN A 224 -24.70 9.09 3.39
C GLN A 224 -25.47 9.41 4.68
N ALA A 225 -24.85 10.12 5.62
CA ALA A 225 -25.47 10.50 6.88
C ALA A 225 -26.36 11.74 6.75
N LEU A 226 -25.96 12.71 5.94
CA LEU A 226 -26.66 13.98 5.72
C LEU A 226 -27.72 13.84 4.62
N ASP A 227 -28.54 12.79 4.71
CA ASP A 227 -29.59 12.51 3.74
C ASP A 227 -30.85 13.34 4.01
N PRO A 228 -31.32 14.21 3.08
CA PRO A 228 -32.60 14.90 3.21
C PRO A 228 -33.80 13.97 3.49
N SER A 229 -33.76 12.68 3.14
CA SER A 229 -34.82 11.73 3.49
C SER A 229 -35.00 11.51 5.01
N VAL A 230 -34.06 11.98 5.84
CA VAL A 230 -34.19 12.06 7.29
C VAL A 230 -35.35 12.97 7.70
N ILE A 231 -35.64 14.02 6.92
CA ILE A 231 -36.75 14.97 7.17
C ILE A 231 -38.10 14.24 7.20
N ASP A 232 -38.28 13.31 6.27
CA ASP A 232 -39.52 12.54 6.13
C ASP A 232 -39.57 11.30 7.04
N TYR A 233 -38.55 11.09 7.89
CA TYR A 233 -38.37 9.85 8.66
C TYR A 233 -38.49 8.59 7.79
N ALA A 234 -38.04 8.68 6.54
CA ALA A 234 -38.31 7.66 5.52
C ALA A 234 -37.67 6.30 5.84
N SER A 235 -36.58 6.29 6.60
CA SER A 235 -35.87 5.07 7.02
C SER A 235 -35.25 5.21 8.41
N PRO A 236 -35.47 4.24 9.33
CA PRO A 236 -34.75 4.20 10.60
C PRO A 236 -33.23 4.20 10.44
N ASP A 237 -32.72 3.55 9.39
CA ASP A 237 -31.27 3.50 9.14
C ASP A 237 -30.71 4.87 8.73
N ALA A 238 -31.48 5.66 7.98
CA ALA A 238 -31.09 7.03 7.62
C ALA A 238 -31.04 7.93 8.86
N VAL A 239 -32.06 7.83 9.72
CA VAL A 239 -32.12 8.55 11.00
C VAL A 239 -30.96 8.16 11.90
N ASN A 240 -30.65 6.86 12.03
CA ASN A 240 -29.54 6.39 12.86
C ASN A 240 -28.18 6.91 12.34
N ARG A 241 -27.93 6.84 11.02
CA ARG A 241 -26.69 7.38 10.44
C ARG A 241 -26.55 8.88 10.68
N TYR A 242 -27.64 9.64 10.54
CA TYR A 242 -27.66 11.06 10.83
C TYR A 242 -27.30 11.34 12.29
N LEU A 243 -28.00 10.69 13.23
CA LEU A 243 -27.76 10.85 14.66
C LEU A 243 -26.32 10.47 15.06
N ASP A 244 -25.79 9.38 14.50
CA ASP A 244 -24.41 8.95 14.73
C ASP A 244 -23.41 9.99 14.21
N PHE A 245 -23.66 10.59 13.04
CA PHE A 245 -22.79 11.59 12.44
C PHE A 245 -22.85 12.95 13.17
N THR A 246 -24.04 13.39 13.57
CA THR A 246 -24.24 14.65 14.31
C THR A 246 -23.97 14.52 15.81
N ASN A 247 -23.61 13.32 16.29
CA ASN A 247 -23.34 13.11 17.69
C ASN A 247 -22.19 14.02 18.17
N GLY A 248 -22.39 14.69 19.31
CA GLY A 248 -21.41 15.63 19.87
C GLY A 248 -21.45 17.05 19.32
N THR A 249 -22.38 17.40 18.43
CA THR A 249 -22.62 18.81 18.00
C THR A 249 -23.86 19.47 18.62
N THR A 250 -24.61 18.72 19.42
CA THR A 250 -25.78 19.20 20.17
C THR A 250 -25.58 18.90 21.65
N LEU A 251 -25.69 19.92 22.51
CA LEU A 251 -25.59 19.84 23.96
C LEU A 251 -26.96 19.91 24.65
N THR A 252 -27.72 20.98 24.39
CA THR A 252 -29.00 21.27 25.04
C THR A 252 -30.19 21.11 24.08
N GLY A 253 -29.96 21.21 22.78
CA GLY A 253 -31.01 21.19 21.75
C GLY A 253 -31.88 22.45 21.74
N THR A 254 -31.42 23.53 22.36
CA THR A 254 -32.13 24.81 22.48
C THR A 254 -31.53 25.89 21.59
N GLN A 255 -30.35 25.62 21.03
CA GLN A 255 -29.63 26.50 20.12
C GLN A 255 -29.29 25.73 18.84
N SER A 256 -29.00 26.44 17.76
CA SER A 256 -28.52 25.86 16.53
C SER A 256 -27.77 26.90 15.71
N SER A 257 -26.93 26.44 14.78
CA SER A 257 -26.17 27.32 13.88
C SER A 257 -25.38 28.38 14.64
N LEU A 258 -24.59 27.99 15.65
CA LEU A 258 -23.67 28.90 16.33
C LEU A 258 -22.46 29.19 15.40
N ILE A 259 -22.72 29.89 14.30
CA ILE A 259 -21.82 30.04 13.14
C ILE A 259 -20.49 30.69 13.51
N GLY A 260 -20.51 31.72 14.36
CA GLY A 260 -19.27 32.37 14.80
C GLY A 260 -18.40 31.44 15.66
N ASP A 261 -19.02 30.64 16.53
CA ASP A 261 -18.30 29.64 17.32
C ASP A 261 -17.76 28.51 16.45
N GLY A 262 -18.56 28.06 15.47
CA GLY A 262 -18.16 27.10 14.45
C GLY A 262 -16.92 27.57 13.68
N LEU A 263 -16.96 28.79 13.15
CA LEU A 263 -15.84 29.38 12.41
C LEU A 263 -14.60 29.56 13.31
N ALA A 264 -14.78 30.02 14.55
CA ALA A 264 -13.67 30.17 15.50
C ALA A 264 -13.00 28.82 15.82
N ASN A 265 -13.79 27.74 15.98
CA ASN A 265 -13.26 26.39 16.17
C ASN A 265 -12.54 25.87 14.92
N CYS A 266 -13.09 26.11 13.73
CA CYS A 266 -12.42 25.78 12.46
C CYS A 266 -11.08 26.50 12.31
N ALA A 267 -10.99 27.77 12.74
CA ALA A 267 -9.75 28.54 12.77
C ALA A 267 -8.70 27.99 13.74
N MET A 268 -9.10 27.16 14.71
CA MET A 268 -8.20 26.53 15.69
C MET A 268 -7.69 25.16 15.25
N LEU A 269 -8.15 24.64 14.11
CA LEU A 269 -7.63 23.38 13.54
C LEU A 269 -6.31 23.55 12.81
N PHE A 270 -5.92 24.78 12.49
CA PHE A 270 -4.60 25.05 11.93
C PHE A 270 -3.53 24.95 13.01
N ASP A 271 -2.40 24.36 12.66
CA ASP A 271 -1.23 24.32 13.54
C ASP A 271 -0.73 25.77 13.76
N ASP A 272 -0.35 26.13 15.00
CA ASP A 272 0.15 27.47 15.40
C ASP A 272 1.45 27.92 14.71
N SER A 273 1.95 27.15 13.75
CA SER A 273 3.18 27.45 13.04
C SER A 273 2.92 28.42 11.88
N ALA A 274 2.81 29.71 12.21
CA ALA A 274 3.12 30.81 11.27
C ALA A 274 4.49 30.58 10.56
N ALA A 275 5.36 29.78 11.19
CA ALA A 275 6.65 29.31 10.66
C ALA A 275 6.56 28.22 9.57
N SER A 276 5.39 27.62 9.31
CA SER A 276 5.25 26.58 8.28
C SER A 276 5.32 27.12 6.85
N GLY A 277 5.09 28.43 6.66
CA GLY A 277 5.02 29.06 5.35
C GLY A 277 3.85 28.53 4.49
N ARG A 278 2.84 27.91 5.12
CA ARG A 278 1.67 27.37 4.42
C ARG A 278 0.55 28.40 4.38
N ALA A 279 -0.06 28.58 3.21
CA ALA A 279 -1.31 29.30 3.08
C ALA A 279 -2.44 28.54 3.77
N ARG A 280 -3.35 29.28 4.40
CA ARG A 280 -4.42 28.71 5.22
C ARG A 280 -5.75 29.25 4.71
N SER A 281 -6.69 28.35 4.45
CA SER A 281 -8.02 28.72 3.98
C SER A 281 -9.12 27.92 4.67
N ILE A 282 -10.23 28.59 4.98
CA ILE A 282 -11.45 27.96 5.46
C ILE A 282 -12.51 28.07 4.37
N ILE A 283 -13.22 26.99 4.11
CA ILE A 283 -14.47 27.02 3.34
C ILE A 283 -15.60 26.83 4.34
N LEU A 284 -16.32 27.92 4.66
CA LEU A 284 -17.41 27.95 5.62
C LEU A 284 -18.74 27.76 4.90
N ALA A 285 -19.45 26.67 5.18
CA ALA A 285 -20.76 26.41 4.62
C ALA A 285 -21.87 26.54 5.65
N THR A 286 -22.85 27.41 5.39
CA THR A 286 -23.99 27.70 6.27
C THR A 286 -25.09 28.43 5.50
N ASP A 287 -26.31 28.40 6.02
CA ASP A 287 -27.46 29.20 5.58
C ASP A 287 -27.59 30.53 6.33
N ASN A 288 -26.67 30.80 7.27
CA ASN A 288 -26.67 31.99 8.12
C ASN A 288 -27.94 32.15 8.99
N ASP A 289 -28.67 31.06 9.31
CA ASP A 289 -29.84 31.05 10.21
C ASP A 289 -29.41 30.83 11.68
N LEU A 290 -28.74 31.82 12.27
CA LEU A 290 -28.30 31.77 13.67
C LEU A 290 -29.51 31.66 14.63
N ARG A 291 -29.54 30.60 15.45
CA ARG A 291 -30.53 30.43 16.52
C ARG A 291 -29.87 30.17 17.86
N GLY A 292 -29.45 31.24 18.53
CA GLY A 292 -28.86 31.13 19.85
C GLY A 292 -28.01 32.34 20.18
N THR A 293 -27.21 32.22 21.23
CA THR A 293 -26.23 33.23 21.63
C THR A 293 -24.83 32.61 21.53
N PRO A 294 -24.11 32.85 20.42
CA PRO A 294 -22.76 32.34 20.27
C PRO A 294 -21.79 33.12 21.16
N VAL A 295 -20.64 32.52 21.47
CA VAL A 295 -19.54 33.20 22.18
C VAL A 295 -18.88 34.24 21.27
N TYR A 296 -18.69 33.90 20.00
CA TYR A 296 -18.23 34.79 18.94
C TYR A 296 -19.37 35.08 17.96
N THR A 297 -19.56 36.35 17.61
CA THR A 297 -20.36 36.67 16.41
C THR A 297 -19.60 36.24 15.15
N LEU A 298 -20.31 36.10 14.02
CA LEU A 298 -19.66 35.80 12.74
C LEU A 298 -18.56 36.82 12.41
N ASP A 299 -18.83 38.12 12.59
CA ASP A 299 -17.85 39.18 12.32
C ASP A 299 -16.63 39.10 13.25
N GLN A 300 -16.82 38.73 14.52
CA GLN A 300 -15.71 38.54 15.46
C GLN A 300 -14.86 37.31 15.09
N ALA A 301 -15.50 36.22 14.65
CA ALA A 301 -14.81 35.03 14.20
C ALA A 301 -14.05 35.29 12.88
N LEU A 302 -14.60 36.09 11.97
CA LEU A 302 -13.91 36.53 10.75
C LEU A 302 -12.73 37.47 11.04
N ALA A 303 -12.85 38.34 12.04
CA ALA A 303 -11.72 39.13 12.51
C ALA A 303 -10.61 38.22 13.05
N LEU A 304 -10.96 37.18 13.82
CA LEU A 304 -10.01 36.18 14.33
C LEU A 304 -9.31 35.41 13.19
N THR A 305 -10.02 35.04 12.12
CA THR A 305 -9.39 34.39 10.96
C THR A 305 -8.42 35.33 10.25
N SER A 306 -8.80 36.61 10.10
CA SER A 306 -7.92 37.62 9.50
C SER A 306 -6.66 37.86 10.32
N GLU A 307 -6.76 37.92 11.65
CA GLU A 307 -5.60 38.07 12.55
C GLU A 307 -4.61 36.91 12.45
N ARG A 308 -5.09 35.74 12.00
CA ARG A 308 -4.28 34.53 11.83
C ARG A 308 -3.84 34.29 10.39
N ASP A 309 -4.05 35.24 9.47
CA ASP A 309 -3.77 35.08 8.03
C ASP A 309 -4.47 33.85 7.42
N ILE A 310 -5.74 33.65 7.78
CA ILE A 310 -6.59 32.60 7.24
C ILE A 310 -7.62 33.24 6.31
N GLU A 311 -7.60 32.88 5.02
CA GLU A 311 -8.62 33.34 4.07
C GLU A 311 -9.92 32.54 4.26
N VAL A 312 -11.07 33.21 4.23
CA VAL A 312 -12.37 32.56 4.35
C VAL A 312 -13.16 32.66 3.05
N SER A 313 -13.56 31.52 2.51
CA SER A 313 -14.55 31.41 1.45
C SER A 313 -15.88 30.98 2.06
N GLY A 314 -16.89 31.85 2.00
CA GLY A 314 -18.25 31.55 2.43
C GLY A 314 -19.04 30.84 1.33
N LEU A 315 -19.61 29.69 1.64
CA LEU A 315 -20.41 28.86 0.75
C LEU A 315 -21.84 28.80 1.29
N TYR A 316 -22.72 29.59 0.69
CA TYR A 316 -24.09 29.72 1.16
C TYR A 316 -25.02 28.67 0.53
N GLY A 317 -25.72 27.91 1.37
CA GLY A 317 -26.72 26.91 0.95
C GLY A 317 -28.06 27.19 1.63
N ALA A 318 -29.12 27.40 0.85
CA ALA A 318 -30.43 27.82 1.37
C ALA A 318 -31.54 27.55 0.36
N SER A 319 -32.76 27.29 0.84
CA SER A 319 -33.92 27.12 -0.04
C SER A 319 -34.42 28.44 -0.62
N SER A 320 -34.68 28.43 -1.93
CA SER A 320 -35.23 29.57 -2.68
C SER A 320 -36.66 29.94 -2.27
N TRP A 321 -37.32 29.10 -1.47
CA TRP A 321 -38.72 29.23 -1.09
C TRP A 321 -38.95 29.87 0.28
N VAL A 322 -37.91 30.00 1.13
CA VAL A 322 -38.12 30.33 2.56
C VAL A 322 -37.17 31.39 3.12
N GLN A 323 -36.08 31.77 2.44
CA GLN A 323 -35.14 32.72 3.06
C GLN A 323 -35.39 34.18 2.71
N ASP A 324 -35.43 35.00 3.77
CA ASP A 324 -35.36 36.45 3.69
C ASP A 324 -34.06 36.83 2.96
N PRO A 325 -34.12 37.53 1.81
CA PRO A 325 -32.93 37.99 1.08
C PRO A 325 -31.94 38.79 1.94
N SER A 326 -32.40 39.35 3.06
CA SER A 326 -31.54 40.03 4.03
C SER A 326 -30.51 39.11 4.69
N VAL A 327 -30.84 37.82 4.87
CA VAL A 327 -29.96 36.81 5.52
C VAL A 327 -28.76 36.50 4.63
N GLU A 328 -29.00 36.21 3.34
CA GLU A 328 -27.95 36.00 2.35
C GLU A 328 -27.10 37.28 2.17
N SER A 329 -27.75 38.43 2.08
CA SER A 329 -27.05 39.72 1.91
C SER A 329 -26.18 40.04 3.11
N SER A 330 -26.64 39.77 4.33
CA SER A 330 -25.87 39.95 5.56
C SER A 330 -24.65 39.03 5.57
N TYR A 331 -24.84 37.74 5.28
CA TYR A 331 -23.74 36.77 5.21
C TYR A 331 -22.68 37.18 4.18
N ARG A 332 -23.12 37.51 2.95
CA ARG A 332 -22.25 38.02 1.88
C ARG A 332 -21.47 39.25 2.33
N THR A 333 -22.13 40.18 3.02
CA THR A 333 -21.51 41.42 3.51
C THR A 333 -20.46 41.12 4.57
N SER A 334 -20.74 40.27 5.56
CA SER A 334 -19.75 39.86 6.57
C SER A 334 -18.53 39.22 5.94
N ILE A 335 -18.71 38.23 5.05
CA ILE A 335 -17.61 37.53 4.37
C ILE A 335 -16.76 38.50 3.54
N THR A 336 -17.39 39.33 2.72
CA THR A 336 -16.67 40.24 1.81
C THR A 336 -16.00 41.40 2.55
N ASN A 337 -16.60 41.93 3.62
CA ASN A 337 -15.98 42.96 4.46
C ASN A 337 -14.73 42.45 5.18
N ALA A 338 -14.70 41.16 5.53
CA ALA A 338 -13.52 40.50 6.09
C ALA A 338 -12.45 40.16 5.04
N GLY A 339 -12.64 40.54 3.76
CA GLY A 339 -11.73 40.23 2.67
C GLY A 339 -11.86 38.81 2.12
N GLY A 340 -12.92 38.08 2.51
CA GLY A 340 -13.24 36.75 2.02
C GLY A 340 -14.01 36.74 0.71
N HIS A 341 -14.28 35.54 0.21
CA HIS A 341 -15.01 35.30 -1.04
C HIS A 341 -16.35 34.63 -0.77
N TYR A 342 -17.40 35.07 -1.45
CA TYR A 342 -18.74 34.52 -1.28
C TYR A 342 -19.14 33.70 -2.52
N TYR A 343 -19.67 32.51 -2.29
CA TYR A 343 -20.19 31.59 -3.29
C TYR A 343 -21.54 31.03 -2.85
N ARG A 344 -22.32 30.52 -3.80
CA ARG A 344 -23.51 29.72 -3.52
C ARG A 344 -23.27 28.26 -3.88
N VAL A 345 -23.92 27.36 -3.15
CA VAL A 345 -23.84 25.91 -3.39
C VAL A 345 -24.43 25.52 -4.75
N ASP A 346 -25.44 26.25 -5.24
CA ASP A 346 -26.11 26.01 -6.51
C ASP A 346 -25.40 26.65 -7.72
N ASP A 347 -24.31 27.38 -7.50
CA ASP A 347 -23.52 28.00 -8.56
C ASP A 347 -22.58 26.97 -9.22
N ALA A 348 -22.72 26.80 -10.53
CA ALA A 348 -21.91 25.87 -11.33
C ALA A 348 -20.43 26.27 -11.40
N ASP A 349 -20.12 27.54 -11.18
CA ASP A 349 -18.75 28.06 -11.25
C ASP A 349 -18.04 28.04 -9.89
N ALA A 350 -18.76 27.88 -8.77
CA ALA A 350 -18.20 27.94 -7.41
C ALA A 350 -17.02 26.98 -7.19
N VAL A 351 -17.14 25.71 -7.61
CA VAL A 351 -16.06 24.72 -7.47
C VAL A 351 -14.80 25.19 -8.21
N ARG A 352 -14.95 25.69 -9.44
CA ARG A 352 -13.83 26.13 -10.28
C ARG A 352 -13.15 27.34 -9.67
N GLU A 353 -13.93 28.33 -9.24
CA GLU A 353 -13.42 29.58 -8.66
C GLU A 353 -12.73 29.33 -7.31
N ILE A 354 -13.30 28.50 -6.44
CA ILE A 354 -12.66 28.12 -5.17
C ILE A 354 -11.34 27.37 -5.43
N VAL A 355 -11.32 26.41 -6.36
CA VAL A 355 -10.09 25.68 -6.72
C VAL A 355 -9.02 26.65 -7.23
N GLN A 356 -9.38 27.54 -8.15
CA GLN A 356 -8.45 28.53 -8.69
C GLN A 356 -7.93 29.43 -7.57
N ARG A 357 -8.80 29.89 -6.66
CA ARG A 357 -8.40 30.74 -5.55
C ARG A 357 -7.44 30.06 -4.59
N VAL A 358 -7.74 28.83 -4.21
CA VAL A 358 -6.85 28.00 -3.38
C VAL A 358 -5.51 27.81 -4.07
N GLN A 359 -5.48 27.58 -5.39
CA GLN A 359 -4.24 27.45 -6.15
C GLN A 359 -3.43 28.77 -6.19
N ASP A 360 -4.09 29.92 -6.36
CA ASP A 360 -3.46 31.25 -6.40
C ASP A 360 -2.79 31.63 -5.06
N GLN A 361 -3.22 31.05 -3.94
CA GLN A 361 -2.63 31.27 -2.62
C GLN A 361 -1.28 30.56 -2.40
N GLN A 362 -0.70 29.90 -3.39
CA GLN A 362 0.52 29.12 -3.23
C GLN A 362 1.68 29.97 -2.66
N ALA A 363 1.99 29.73 -1.39
CA ALA A 363 2.84 30.61 -0.60
C ALA A 363 4.34 30.51 -0.95
N VAL A 364 4.82 29.40 -1.55
CA VAL A 364 6.11 29.23 -2.23
C VAL A 364 6.15 27.80 -2.79
N ASP A 365 6.62 27.60 -4.02
CA ASP A 365 7.02 26.26 -4.52
C ASP A 365 8.27 25.80 -3.75
N LEU A 366 8.07 25.19 -2.58
CA LEU A 366 9.13 24.47 -1.91
C LEU A 366 9.42 23.25 -2.76
N GLY A 367 10.54 23.28 -3.48
CA GLY A 367 11.00 22.19 -4.34
C GLY A 367 10.90 20.87 -3.58
N ALA A 368 9.92 20.06 -3.97
CA ALA A 368 9.59 18.80 -3.35
C ALA A 368 10.82 17.88 -3.36
N THR A 369 11.49 17.69 -2.23
CA THR A 369 12.33 16.51 -2.03
C THR A 369 11.40 15.33 -1.74
N PRO A 370 11.26 14.36 -2.65
CA PRO A 370 10.38 13.22 -2.45
C PRO A 370 10.81 12.45 -1.19
N GLU A 371 9.87 12.23 -0.26
CA GLU A 371 10.09 11.36 0.88
C GLU A 371 9.88 9.90 0.42
N ILE A 372 10.98 9.15 0.39
CA ILE A 372 10.98 7.74 0.00
C ILE A 372 10.79 6.92 1.26
N THR A 373 9.61 6.33 1.43
CA THR A 373 9.37 5.36 2.51
C THR A 373 9.70 3.97 2.00
N GLU A 374 10.73 3.38 2.58
CA GLU A 374 11.12 1.99 2.32
C GLU A 374 10.45 1.07 3.34
N SER A 375 9.60 0.15 2.87
CA SER A 375 8.95 -0.85 3.72
C SER A 375 9.40 -2.26 3.34
N GLU A 376 9.72 -3.07 4.34
CA GLU A 376 10.09 -4.48 4.17
C GLU A 376 8.92 -5.39 4.53
N ARG A 377 8.53 -6.27 3.60
CA ARG A 377 7.46 -7.26 3.81
C ARG A 377 7.96 -8.69 3.51
N PRO A 378 8.82 -9.28 4.36
CA PRO A 378 9.45 -10.58 4.09
C PRO A 378 8.55 -11.80 4.36
N TRP A 379 7.32 -11.61 4.85
CA TRP A 379 6.46 -12.69 5.37
C TRP A 379 6.26 -13.86 4.40
N GLY A 380 6.05 -13.59 3.10
CA GLY A 380 5.87 -14.65 2.10
C GLY A 380 7.10 -15.55 1.95
N TRP A 381 8.29 -14.97 1.92
CA TRP A 381 9.56 -15.70 1.76
C TRP A 381 9.99 -16.45 3.03
N ILE A 382 9.62 -15.93 4.21
CA ILE A 382 9.78 -16.64 5.48
C ILE A 382 8.97 -17.95 5.45
N ILE A 383 7.72 -17.92 4.99
CA ILE A 383 6.86 -19.12 4.88
C ILE A 383 7.47 -20.13 3.90
N VAL A 384 7.95 -19.68 2.74
CA VAL A 384 8.60 -20.56 1.75
C VAL A 384 9.84 -21.25 2.34
N THR A 385 10.67 -20.50 3.08
CA THR A 385 11.86 -21.04 3.75
C THR A 385 11.49 -22.11 4.77
N LEU A 386 10.51 -21.83 5.64
CA LEU A 386 10.04 -22.75 6.67
C LEU A 386 9.46 -24.04 6.06
N LEU A 387 8.68 -23.93 4.99
CA LEU A 387 8.14 -25.08 4.27
C LEU A 387 9.25 -25.94 3.64
N GLY A 388 10.25 -25.31 3.02
CA GLY A 388 11.42 -26.00 2.46
C GLY A 388 12.17 -26.81 3.51
N VAL A 389 12.42 -26.21 4.68
CA VAL A 389 13.08 -26.89 5.81
C VAL A 389 12.22 -28.04 6.35
N ALA A 390 10.91 -27.83 6.53
CA ALA A 390 10.01 -28.87 7.04
C ALA A 390 9.95 -30.09 6.11
N ILE A 391 9.84 -29.87 4.79
CA ILE A 391 9.84 -30.95 3.79
C ILE A 391 11.18 -31.68 3.78
N LEU A 392 12.29 -30.95 3.91
CA LEU A 392 13.63 -31.55 3.99
C LEU A 392 13.76 -32.45 5.22
N VAL A 393 13.32 -32.00 6.39
CA VAL A 393 13.33 -32.82 7.62
C VAL A 393 12.46 -34.06 7.46
N ALA A 394 11.24 -33.92 6.91
CA ALA A 394 10.35 -35.05 6.65
C ALA A 394 10.96 -36.06 5.67
N ALA A 395 11.59 -35.58 4.60
CA ALA A 395 12.28 -36.44 3.62
C ALA A 395 13.46 -37.18 4.26
N GLN A 396 14.27 -36.51 5.09
CA GLN A 396 15.38 -37.14 5.80
C GLN A 396 14.92 -38.17 6.82
N TRP A 397 13.84 -37.87 7.56
CA TRP A 397 13.25 -38.83 8.50
C TRP A 397 12.77 -40.08 7.77
N ARG A 398 12.09 -39.91 6.62
CA ARG A 398 11.57 -41.03 5.83
C ARG A 398 12.63 -41.82 5.05
N LEU A 399 13.83 -41.26 4.88
CA LEU A 399 14.98 -41.95 4.30
C LEU A 399 15.80 -42.75 5.34
N ARG A 400 15.60 -42.45 6.64
CA ARG A 400 16.23 -43.18 7.75
C ARG A 400 15.43 -44.42 8.17
N GLU A 401 14.11 -44.36 8.02
CA GLU A 401 13.19 -45.51 8.09
C GLU A 401 13.30 -46.39 6.84
#